data_AF-A0A977PW91-F1
#
_entry.id   AF-A0A977PW91-F1
#
_cell.length_a   1.000
_cell.length_b   1.000
_cell.length_c   1.000
_cell.angle_alpha   90.00
_cell.angle_beta   90.00
_cell.angle_gamma   90.00
#
_symmetry.space_group_name_H-M   'P 1'
#
loop_
_entity.id
_entity.type
_entity.pdbx_description
1 polymer ?
#
loop_
_entity_poly.entity_id
_entity_poly.type
_entity_poly.pdbx_seq_one_letter_code
_entity_poly.pdbx_strand_id
1 'polypeptide(L)' 'MTQKTVPETKINLVKRSPDPNTALSQNWIKANRKQYQGRWVALQGDRLLADASSSAELLKRIDLKDGKVKFITAIY' A
#
# COMPACT_ATOMS: atom_id res chain seq x y z
N MET A 1 11.52 31.35 -26.13
CA MET A 1 10.56 30.32 -25.67
C MET A 1 11.35 29.28 -24.89
N THR A 2 11.41 29.39 -23.57
CA THR A 2 12.30 28.57 -22.73
C THR A 2 11.52 27.37 -22.19
N GLN A 3 11.82 26.18 -22.70
CA GLN A 3 11.21 24.92 -22.26
C GLN A 3 11.65 24.63 -20.82
N LYS A 4 10.67 24.56 -19.90
CA LYS A 4 10.88 24.12 -18.53
C LYS A 4 11.06 22.60 -18.54
N THR A 5 12.27 22.13 -18.29
CA THR A 5 12.58 20.73 -18.04
C THR A 5 11.86 20.26 -16.78
N VAL A 6 10.82 19.44 -16.94
CA VAL A 6 10.25 18.64 -15.85
C VAL A 6 11.24 17.53 -15.51
N PRO A 7 11.76 17.44 -14.28
CA PRO A 7 12.69 16.38 -13.93
C PRO A 7 11.97 15.04 -14.08
N GLU A 8 12.52 14.19 -14.96
CA GLU A 8 12.08 12.83 -15.21
C GLU A 8 12.15 12.06 -13.89
N THR A 9 11.03 12.01 -13.18
CA THR A 9 10.94 11.28 -11.93
C THR A 9 11.06 9.80 -12.29
N LYS A 10 12.29 9.27 -12.21
CA LYS A 10 12.56 7.84 -12.31
C LYS A 10 11.71 7.15 -11.26
N ILE A 11 10.55 6.66 -11.66
CA ILE A 11 9.73 5.75 -10.88
C ILE A 11 10.60 4.51 -10.63
N ASN A 12 11.30 4.51 -9.50
CA ASN A 12 12.04 3.37 -9.01
C ASN A 12 10.97 2.38 -8.58
N LEU A 13 10.48 1.58 -9.55
CA LEU A 13 9.56 0.50 -9.32
C LEU A 13 10.36 -0.55 -8.55
N VAL A 14 10.49 -0.35 -7.24
CA VAL A 14 11.10 -1.32 -6.33
C VAL A 14 10.32 -2.60 -6.55
N LYS A 15 10.87 -3.53 -7.33
CA LYS A 15 10.35 -4.88 -7.48
C LYS A 15 10.52 -5.50 -6.11
N ARG A 16 9.50 -5.31 -5.27
CA ARG A 16 9.40 -5.94 -3.97
C ARG A 16 9.58 -7.42 -4.22
N SER A 17 10.62 -8.02 -3.62
CA SER A 17 10.82 -9.46 -3.66
C SER A 17 9.49 -10.14 -3.36
N PRO A 18 9.13 -11.23 -4.07
CA PRO A 18 7.87 -11.93 -3.85
C PRO A 18 7.82 -12.41 -2.39
N ASP A 19 7.25 -11.60 -1.51
CA ASP A 19 7.04 -11.98 -0.12
C ASP A 19 5.95 -13.04 -0.15
N PRO A 20 6.13 -14.21 0.48
CA PRO A 20 5.13 -15.27 0.49
C PRO A 20 3.77 -14.80 1.03
N ASN A 21 3.73 -13.72 1.82
CA ASN A 21 2.48 -13.11 2.27
C ASN A 21 1.75 -12.31 1.19
N THR A 22 2.34 -12.08 0.01
CA THR A 22 1.68 -11.34 -1.09
C THR A 22 0.43 -12.07 -1.56
N ALA A 23 0.46 -13.41 -1.65
CA ALA A 23 -0.71 -14.20 -2.02
C ALA A 23 -1.82 -14.10 -0.97
N LEU A 24 -1.46 -14.13 0.32
CA LEU A 24 -2.41 -13.97 1.43
C LEU A 24 -3.04 -12.57 1.43
N SER A 25 -2.23 -11.52 1.28
CA SER A 25 -2.73 -10.15 1.20
C SER A 25 -3.64 -9.95 -0.03
N GLN A 26 -3.31 -10.54 -1.18
CA GLN A 26 -4.20 -10.51 -2.35
C GLN A 26 -5.52 -11.25 -2.12
N ASN A 27 -5.49 -12.40 -1.44
CA ASN A 27 -6.71 -13.13 -1.11
C ASN A 27 -7.61 -12.32 -0.18
N TRP A 28 -7.01 -11.72 0.86
CA TRP A 28 -7.70 -10.80 1.76
C TRP A 28 -8.31 -9.63 0.99
N ILE A 29 -7.54 -8.99 0.09
CA ILE A 29 -8.03 -7.88 -0.73
C ILE A 29 -9.21 -8.33 -1.59
N LYS A 30 -9.14 -9.49 -2.24
CA LYS A 30 -10.24 -10.01 -3.07
C LYS A 30 -11.51 -10.24 -2.24
N ALA A 31 -11.38 -10.82 -1.06
CA ALA A 31 -12.50 -11.09 -0.16
C ALA A 31 -13.12 -9.79 0.41
N ASN A 32 -12.28 -8.78 0.71
CA ASN A 32 -12.69 -7.58 1.43
C ASN A 32 -12.80 -6.33 0.54
N ARG A 33 -12.54 -6.44 -0.78
CA ARG A 33 -12.45 -5.32 -1.72
C ARG A 33 -13.65 -4.38 -1.63
N LYS A 34 -14.86 -4.95 -1.62
CA LYS A 34 -16.11 -4.18 -1.62
C LYS A 34 -16.27 -3.35 -0.35
N GLN A 35 -15.82 -3.86 0.79
CA GLN A 35 -15.98 -3.19 2.08
C GLN A 35 -14.99 -2.03 2.25
N TYR A 36 -13.80 -2.14 1.67
CA TYR A 36 -12.73 -1.15 1.81
C TYR A 36 -12.52 -0.30 0.56
N GLN A 37 -13.46 -0.31 -0.38
CA GLN A 37 -13.37 0.47 -1.62
C GLN A 37 -13.18 1.96 -1.32
N GLY A 38 -12.20 2.58 -1.99
CA GLY A 38 -11.80 3.97 -1.78
C GLY A 38 -10.93 4.19 -0.53
N ARG A 39 -10.54 3.13 0.19
CA ARG A 39 -9.71 3.22 1.40
C ARG A 39 -8.32 2.63 1.17
N TRP A 40 -7.37 3.18 1.90
CA TRP A 40 -6.03 2.64 2.07
C TRP A 40 -6.03 1.60 3.16
N VAL A 41 -5.46 0.42 2.88
CA VAL A 41 -5.34 -0.67 3.86
C VAL A 41 -3.87 -1.04 4.05
N ALA A 42 -3.51 -1.31 5.30
CA ALA A 42 -2.22 -1.88 5.69
C ALA A 42 -2.44 -3.33 6.13
N LEU A 43 -1.74 -4.25 5.49
CA LEU A 43 -1.87 -5.69 5.71
C LEU A 43 -0.54 -6.30 6.14
N GLN A 44 -0.68 -7.35 6.94
CA GLN A 44 0.38 -8.30 7.28
C GLN A 44 -0.10 -9.70 6.92
N GLY A 45 0.13 -10.12 5.68
CA GLY A 45 -0.45 -11.37 5.17
C GLY A 45 -1.95 -11.26 5.06
N ASP A 46 -2.68 -12.13 5.76
CA ASP A 46 -4.14 -12.16 5.79
C ASP A 46 -4.76 -11.25 6.87
N ARG A 47 -3.93 -10.53 7.64
CA ARG A 47 -4.40 -9.67 8.73
C ARG A 47 -4.38 -8.20 8.34
N LEU A 48 -5.53 -7.53 8.50
CA LEU A 48 -5.63 -6.07 8.47
C LEU A 48 -5.00 -5.49 9.74
N LEU A 49 -4.01 -4.62 9.55
CA LEU A 49 -3.39 -3.85 10.63
C LEU A 49 -4.11 -2.53 10.83
N ALA A 50 -4.42 -1.83 9.74
CA ALA A 50 -5.12 -0.56 9.76
C ALA A 50 -5.79 -0.26 8.42
N ASP A 51 -6.80 0.59 8.45
CA ASP A 51 -7.36 1.24 7.27
C ASP A 51 -7.53 2.75 7.49
N ALA A 52 -7.53 3.50 6.39
CA ALA A 52 -7.80 4.94 6.40
C ALA A 52 -8.29 5.43 5.03
N SER A 53 -8.90 6.61 4.98
CA SER A 53 -9.33 7.23 3.71
C SER A 53 -8.18 7.81 2.90
N SER A 54 -6.97 7.91 3.48
CA SER A 54 -5.80 8.50 2.83
C SER A 54 -4.51 7.82 3.30
N SER A 55 -3.51 7.77 2.43
CA SER A 55 -2.19 7.21 2.75
C SER A 55 -1.53 7.92 3.93
N ALA A 56 -1.62 9.25 4.01
CA ALA A 56 -1.06 10.04 5.10
C ALA A 56 -1.67 9.66 6.47
N GLU A 57 -2.98 9.43 6.52
CA GLU A 57 -3.65 8.97 7.74
C GLU A 57 -3.29 7.52 8.07
N LEU A 58 -3.20 6.66 7.05
CA LEU A 58 -2.79 5.27 7.26
C LEU A 58 -1.40 5.21 7.88
N LEU A 59 -0.44 5.98 7.34
CA LEU A 59 0.95 6.07 7.82
C LEU A 59 1.05 6.63 9.25
N LYS A 60 0.08 7.44 9.70
CA LYS A 60 0.00 7.88 11.10
C LYS A 60 -0.54 6.80 12.03
N ARG A 61 -1.39 5.91 11.52
CA ARG A 61 -2.01 4.81 12.29
C ARG A 61 -1.10 3.59 12.40
N ILE A 62 -0.19 3.42 11.45
CA ILE A 62 0.74 2.29 11.43
C ILE A 62 2.13 2.77 11.84
N ASP A 63 2.77 2.04 12.73
CA ASP A 63 4.19 2.22 12.99
C ASP A 63 4.99 1.39 11.97
N LEU A 64 5.67 2.08 11.06
CA LEU A 64 6.53 1.44 10.05
C LEU A 64 7.86 0.94 10.62
N LYS A 65 8.24 1.38 11.83
CA LYS A 65 9.52 0.99 12.45
C LYS A 65 9.46 -0.42 12.99
N ASP A 66 8.27 -0.89 13.32
CA ASP A 66 8.04 -2.24 13.84
C ASP A 66 8.25 -3.34 12.77
N GLY A 67 8.41 -2.98 11.47
CA GLY A 67 8.68 -3.93 10.38
C GLY A 67 7.53 -4.93 10.10
N LYS A 68 6.43 -4.85 10.85
CA LYS A 68 5.27 -5.74 10.74
C LYS A 68 4.39 -5.44 9.53
N VAL A 69 4.40 -4.19 9.04
CA VAL A 69 3.62 -3.81 7.86
C VAL A 69 4.29 -4.34 6.60
N LYS A 70 3.72 -5.41 6.05
CA LYS A 70 4.25 -6.07 4.85
C LYS A 70 3.58 -5.61 3.56
N PHE A 71 2.42 -4.95 3.64
CA PHE A 71 1.70 -4.55 2.44
C PHE A 71 0.85 -3.31 2.70
N ILE A 72 0.92 -2.32 1.82
CA ILE A 72 0.08 -1.12 1.85
C ILE A 72 -0.48 -0.96 0.44
N THR A 73 -1.80 -0.81 0.33
CA THR A 73 -2.45 -0.63 -0.98
C THR A 73 -3.73 0.19 -0.85
N ALA A 74 -4.05 0.92 -1.91
CA ALA A 74 -5.33 1.58 -2.06
C ALA A 74 -6.29 0.62 -2.77
N ILE A 75 -7.48 0.46 -2.21
CA ILE A 75 -8.53 -0.37 -2.80
C ILE A 75 -9.37 0.51 -3.71
N TYR A 76 -9.39 0.20 -5.01
CA TYR A 76 -10.24 0.84 -6.02
C TYR A 76 -11.37 -0.08 -6.44
#